data_AF-A0A2N7QX22-F1
#
_entry.id   AF-A0A2N7QX22-F1
#
_cell.length_a   1.000
_cell.length_b   1.000
_cell.length_c   1.000
_cell.angle_alpha   90.00
_cell.angle_beta   90.00
_cell.angle_gamma   90.00
#
_symmetry.space_group_name_H-M   'P 1'
#
loop_
_entity.id
_entity.type
_entity.pdbx_description
1 polymer ?
#
loop_
_entity_poly.entity_id
_entity_poly.type
_entity_poly.pdbx_seq_one_letter_code
_entity_poly.pdbx_strand_id
1 'polypeptide(L)'
;MQSPDDKRHDRLPPPRDEGVSEPLPGIWRKLLATSVPVVTPEPMVLGFFLDVVPEEGQPCARVDVAPVLLTVAEQGRFVRPSPLDSKHLSQQSLQPHEQRLAATALGLPQTLRKSRSYARLAGHVGDALLAEILDTTPCFLGGLAGLRLSRGKGHQLNWQWHLENDGSQRLLPCLPTNHRVLRIDALWYLDGERAELGHLDAPLEETAWLDLPPLKHEYSQTLRTALPHSRLSHRLPLPQVLGEMRRAELAPKPVLTLHALTRHARLAAGTPPLAYARLAFDYAGERLPGRGGEPLVRRVRNGHLVEIVRRRAEELSAMEQLERAGLTPGVDTEGLPWDLADTLPEDAWLFPGKGYAGALEVNTPARWLALRPKLEAEGFVLDYAPSFPFEVLEGPVRWYGNAVEDTDDHAFDLEIGIEVEGKRHNLLPAVAQALADHQLNLSPVPNEPEDAVWYAPVDERRRVPVRLKELRGLLAPLAEYLERPRKKTPSAARAGGASGRTR
;
A
#
# COMPACT_ATOMS: atom_id res chain seq x y z
N MET A 1 35.54 -101.16 53.12
CA MET A 1 36.57 -101.88 52.35
C MET A 1 36.26 -101.72 50.87
N GLN A 2 37.31 -101.89 50.07
CA GLN A 2 37.42 -101.70 48.62
C GLN A 2 36.19 -102.09 47.78
N SER A 3 36.15 -101.44 46.60
CA SER A 3 35.23 -101.53 45.46
C SER A 3 34.49 -102.85 45.26
N PRO A 4 33.37 -102.77 44.52
CA PRO A 4 33.40 -103.55 43.28
C PRO A 4 32.89 -102.78 42.06
N ASP A 5 33.56 -103.10 40.97
CA ASP A 5 33.16 -102.97 39.58
C ASP A 5 32.20 -104.14 39.29
N ASP A 6 30.98 -103.91 38.78
CA ASP A 6 30.36 -104.88 37.88
C ASP A 6 29.26 -104.30 36.99
N LYS A 7 29.30 -104.81 35.75
CA LYS A 7 28.56 -104.42 34.56
C LYS A 7 27.08 -104.80 34.65
N ARG A 8 26.25 -104.03 33.92
CA ARG A 8 25.34 -104.58 32.89
C ARG A 8 24.73 -103.46 32.05
N HIS A 9 25.14 -103.41 30.79
CA HIS A 9 24.39 -102.76 29.71
C HIS A 9 23.11 -103.56 29.46
N ASP A 10 21.94 -102.91 29.45
CA ASP A 10 21.10 -102.91 28.26
C ASP A 10 19.94 -101.89 28.33
N ARG A 11 19.63 -101.32 27.14
CA ARG A 11 18.42 -100.60 26.70
C ARG A 11 18.19 -99.11 27.05
N LEU A 12 18.40 -98.31 25.99
CA LEU A 12 17.87 -96.95 25.74
C LEU A 12 16.35 -96.84 25.97
N PRO A 13 15.89 -95.65 26.41
CA PRO A 13 15.18 -94.73 25.51
C PRO A 13 15.79 -93.30 25.55
N PRO A 14 15.52 -92.42 24.57
CA PRO A 14 16.33 -91.22 24.34
C PRO A 14 16.03 -90.13 25.38
N PRO A 15 17.04 -89.39 25.87
CA PRO A 15 16.78 -88.23 26.71
C PRO A 15 16.48 -87.00 25.84
N ARG A 16 15.46 -86.27 26.30
CA ARG A 16 15.03 -84.97 25.82
C ARG A 16 16.09 -83.93 26.20
N ASP A 17 16.40 -83.07 25.23
CA ASP A 17 17.31 -81.93 25.36
C ASP A 17 16.65 -80.86 26.25
N GLU A 18 17.08 -80.75 27.52
CA GLU A 18 16.74 -79.63 28.39
C GLU A 18 17.81 -78.54 28.28
N GLY A 19 17.53 -77.55 27.44
CA GLY A 19 18.28 -76.32 27.31
C GLY A 19 17.33 -75.16 27.02
N VAL A 20 16.39 -74.88 27.93
CA VAL A 20 15.47 -73.75 27.79
C VAL A 20 16.22 -72.46 28.16
N SER A 21 16.85 -71.83 27.17
CA SER A 21 17.31 -70.46 27.29
C SER A 21 16.07 -69.55 27.35
N GLU A 22 15.83 -68.88 28.48
CA GLU A 22 14.71 -67.95 28.62
C GLU A 22 14.77 -66.87 27.51
N PRO A 23 13.65 -66.57 26.84
CA PRO A 23 13.64 -65.59 25.77
C PRO A 23 13.84 -64.18 26.31
N LEU A 24 14.86 -63.47 25.79
CA LEU A 24 15.21 -62.08 26.15
C LEU A 24 13.98 -61.20 26.39
N PRO A 25 13.94 -60.35 27.44
CA PRO A 25 12.81 -59.44 27.68
C PRO A 25 12.51 -58.55 26.48
N GLY A 26 11.24 -58.17 26.29
CA GLY A 26 10.75 -57.50 25.07
C GLY A 26 11.48 -56.21 24.69
N ILE A 27 12.07 -55.49 25.65
CA ILE A 27 12.90 -54.29 25.41
C ILE A 27 14.20 -54.65 24.69
N TRP A 28 14.85 -55.75 25.08
CA TRP A 28 16.09 -56.23 24.45
C TRP A 28 15.82 -56.82 23.07
N ARG A 29 14.68 -57.48 22.88
CA ARG A 29 14.23 -57.91 21.54
C ARG A 29 13.93 -56.74 20.60
N LYS A 30 13.39 -55.63 21.11
CA LYS A 30 13.21 -54.39 20.32
C LYS A 30 14.54 -53.73 19.93
N LEU A 31 15.57 -53.88 20.75
CA LEU A 31 16.90 -53.36 20.50
C LEU A 31 17.65 -54.18 19.43
N LEU A 32 17.37 -55.48 19.36
CA LEU A 32 17.93 -56.43 18.37
C LEU A 32 17.10 -56.57 17.09
N ALA A 33 15.87 -56.07 17.07
CA ALA A 33 15.05 -56.03 15.86
C ALA A 33 15.69 -55.05 14.88
N THR A 34 16.10 -55.56 13.71
CA THR A 34 16.64 -54.75 12.61
C THR A 34 15.74 -53.54 12.39
N SER A 35 16.31 -52.35 12.61
CA SER A 35 15.61 -51.08 12.42
C SER A 35 14.93 -51.10 11.06
N VAL A 36 13.60 -50.99 11.04
CA VAL A 36 12.83 -50.67 9.83
C VAL A 36 13.55 -49.48 9.18
N PRO A 37 13.80 -49.49 7.85
CA PRO A 37 14.43 -48.35 7.21
C PRO A 37 13.55 -47.15 7.50
N VAL A 38 14.05 -46.26 8.35
CA VAL A 38 13.48 -44.94 8.57
C VAL A 38 13.44 -44.32 7.19
N VAL A 39 12.25 -44.05 6.66
CA VAL A 39 12.07 -43.17 5.51
C VAL A 39 12.93 -41.95 5.82
N THR A 40 14.03 -41.75 5.09
CA THR A 40 14.97 -40.67 5.36
C THR A 40 14.16 -39.39 5.42
N PRO A 41 14.00 -38.76 6.60
CA PRO A 41 13.24 -37.53 6.70
C PRO A 41 13.92 -36.55 5.76
N GLU A 42 13.14 -35.86 4.92
CA GLU A 42 13.66 -34.76 4.11
C GLU A 42 14.47 -33.86 5.07
N PRO A 43 15.75 -33.57 4.78
CA PRO A 43 16.61 -32.86 5.73
C PRO A 43 15.96 -31.52 6.07
N MET A 44 15.62 -31.36 7.35
CA MET A 44 15.08 -30.12 7.88
C MET A 44 16.21 -29.33 8.53
N VAL A 45 16.20 -28.03 8.33
CA VAL A 45 17.14 -27.09 8.97
C VAL A 45 16.36 -25.98 9.66
N LEU A 46 17.00 -25.32 10.61
CA LEU A 46 16.47 -24.10 11.20
C LEU A 46 16.62 -22.95 10.21
N GLY A 47 15.57 -22.16 10.03
CA GLY A 47 15.63 -20.86 9.37
C GLY A 47 14.91 -19.80 10.18
N PHE A 48 15.04 -18.55 9.75
CA PHE A 48 14.39 -17.41 10.39
C PHE A 48 13.66 -16.55 9.37
N PHE A 49 12.44 -16.15 9.73
CA PHE A 49 11.74 -15.07 9.05
C PHE A 49 11.91 -13.79 9.83
N LEU A 50 12.41 -12.76 9.16
CA LEU A 50 12.64 -11.44 9.73
C LEU A 50 11.53 -10.49 9.27
N ASP A 51 11.04 -9.68 10.21
CA ASP A 51 10.15 -8.56 9.93
C ASP A 51 10.77 -7.28 10.47
N VAL A 52 10.84 -6.26 9.61
CA VAL A 52 11.23 -4.91 9.99
C VAL A 52 9.97 -4.14 10.35
N VAL A 53 9.87 -3.75 11.62
CA VAL A 53 8.69 -3.05 12.15
C VAL A 53 9.07 -1.59 12.38
N PRO A 54 8.49 -0.63 11.64
CA PRO A 54 8.74 0.79 11.89
C PRO A 54 8.18 1.17 13.27
N GLU A 55 8.91 2.00 14.01
CA GLU A 55 8.42 2.58 15.27
C GLU A 55 7.95 4.01 14.99
N GLU A 56 6.72 4.32 15.40
CA GLU A 56 6.08 5.61 15.12
C GLU A 56 6.87 6.76 15.75
N GLY A 57 7.19 7.78 14.95
CA GLY A 57 7.98 8.92 15.39
C GLY A 57 9.48 8.67 15.57
N GLN A 58 9.98 7.46 15.30
CA GLN A 58 11.41 7.16 15.35
C GLN A 58 12.04 7.08 13.95
N PRO A 59 13.31 7.51 13.81
CA PRO A 59 14.05 7.42 12.55
C PRO A 59 14.61 6.02 12.25
N CYS A 60 14.41 5.05 13.16
CA CYS A 60 14.85 3.68 13.02
C CYS A 60 13.68 2.70 13.15
N ALA A 61 13.83 1.51 12.58
CA ALA A 61 12.91 0.41 12.77
C ALA A 61 13.50 -0.64 13.71
N ARG A 62 12.64 -1.44 14.33
CA ARG A 62 13.08 -2.63 15.09
C ARG A 62 13.03 -3.88 14.22
N VAL A 63 13.69 -4.93 14.68
CA VAL A 63 13.72 -6.24 14.01
C VAL A 63 13.06 -7.28 14.90
N ASP A 64 12.09 -7.99 14.33
CA ASP A 64 11.51 -9.17 14.96
C ASP A 64 11.85 -10.40 14.11
N VAL A 65 12.10 -11.54 14.78
CA VAL A 65 12.49 -12.80 14.12
C VAL A 65 11.57 -13.94 14.53
N ALA A 66 11.18 -14.79 13.58
CA ALA A 66 10.40 -16.00 13.83
C ALA A 66 11.20 -17.22 13.40
N PRO A 67 11.57 -18.14 14.31
CA PRO A 67 12.21 -19.39 13.94
C PRO A 67 11.21 -20.29 13.20
N VAL A 68 11.68 -20.91 12.13
CA VAL A 68 10.91 -21.83 11.28
C VAL A 68 11.75 -23.04 10.94
N LEU A 69 11.11 -24.19 10.79
CA LEU A 69 11.74 -25.35 10.18
C LEU A 69 11.57 -25.26 8.67
N LEU A 70 12.66 -25.49 7.95
CA LEU A 70 12.69 -25.48 6.50
C LEU A 70 13.10 -26.85 5.98
N THR A 71 12.29 -27.40 5.09
CA THR A 71 12.66 -28.59 4.32
C THR A 71 13.65 -28.18 3.24
N VAL A 72 14.75 -28.92 3.10
CA VAL A 72 15.69 -28.75 1.99
C VAL A 72 15.29 -29.67 0.83
N ALA A 73 14.82 -29.06 -0.26
CA ALA A 73 14.47 -29.75 -1.50
C ALA A 73 15.72 -30.05 -2.35
N GLU A 74 15.52 -30.75 -3.47
CA GLU A 74 16.54 -30.96 -4.50
C GLU A 74 17.17 -29.62 -4.91
N GLN A 75 18.49 -29.62 -5.14
CA GLN A 75 19.31 -28.43 -5.46
C GLN A 75 19.51 -27.42 -4.31
N GLY A 76 19.18 -27.79 -3.06
CA GLY A 76 19.47 -26.95 -1.88
C GLY A 76 18.51 -25.77 -1.70
N ARG A 77 17.34 -25.82 -2.34
CA ARG A 77 16.26 -24.84 -2.15
C ARG A 77 15.47 -25.14 -0.89
N PHE A 78 15.08 -24.11 -0.15
CA PHE A 78 14.24 -24.25 1.04
C PHE A 78 12.76 -24.20 0.66
N VAL A 79 11.98 -25.13 1.20
CA VAL A 79 10.54 -25.26 0.97
C VAL A 79 9.80 -25.58 2.27
N ARG A 80 8.46 -25.51 2.22
CA ARG A 80 7.54 -25.94 3.30
C ARG A 80 7.89 -25.37 4.69
N PRO A 81 7.85 -24.04 4.89
CA PRO A 81 8.19 -23.46 6.17
C PRO A 81 7.13 -23.78 7.22
N SER A 82 7.53 -24.44 8.32
CA SER A 82 6.64 -24.70 9.46
C SER A 82 7.07 -23.85 10.68
N PRO A 83 6.12 -23.19 11.39
CA PRO A 83 6.46 -22.43 12.59
C PRO A 83 7.04 -23.32 13.68
N LEU A 84 8.08 -22.84 14.37
CA LEU A 84 8.66 -23.54 15.50
C LEU A 84 8.12 -22.98 16.82
N ASP A 85 7.73 -23.87 17.73
CA ASP A 85 7.27 -23.53 19.10
C ASP A 85 8.21 -24.18 20.13
N SER A 86 8.41 -23.46 21.24
CA SER A 86 9.15 -23.86 22.42
C SER A 86 8.79 -25.26 22.94
N LYS A 87 7.50 -25.62 22.90
CA LYS A 87 7.00 -26.92 23.40
C LYS A 87 7.50 -28.12 22.61
N HIS A 88 7.75 -27.94 21.31
CA HIS A 88 8.09 -29.03 20.40
C HIS A 88 9.55 -29.01 19.97
N LEU A 89 10.33 -28.03 20.42
CA LEU A 89 11.72 -27.82 20.03
C LEU A 89 12.61 -29.03 20.34
N SER A 90 12.45 -29.63 21.53
CA SER A 90 13.25 -30.80 21.97
C SER A 90 12.96 -32.08 21.18
N GLN A 91 11.83 -32.13 20.47
CA GLN A 91 11.43 -33.27 19.63
C GLN A 91 11.91 -33.11 18.18
N GLN A 92 12.45 -31.95 17.80
CA GLN A 92 12.93 -31.71 16.45
C GLN A 92 14.34 -32.26 16.25
N SER A 93 14.58 -32.83 15.07
CA SER A 93 15.89 -33.33 14.63
C SER A 93 16.78 -32.18 14.10
N LEU A 94 16.99 -31.16 14.93
CA LEU A 94 17.89 -30.04 14.66
C LEU A 94 19.26 -30.29 15.27
N GLN A 95 20.32 -29.68 14.72
CA GLN A 95 21.64 -29.71 15.30
C GLN A 95 21.66 -28.99 16.66
N PRO A 96 22.56 -29.35 17.61
CA PRO A 96 22.59 -28.72 18.94
C PRO A 96 22.73 -27.19 18.91
N HIS A 97 23.48 -26.65 17.95
CA HIS A 97 23.63 -25.20 17.80
C HIS A 97 22.34 -24.53 17.28
N GLU A 98 21.62 -25.17 16.35
CA GLU A 98 20.31 -24.71 15.87
C GLU A 98 19.27 -24.74 16.99
N GLN A 99 19.22 -25.83 17.78
CA GLN A 99 18.32 -25.92 18.93
C GLN A 99 18.58 -24.79 19.94
N ARG A 100 19.85 -24.47 20.22
CA ARG A 100 20.23 -23.36 21.10
C ARG A 100 19.78 -22.00 20.54
N LEU A 101 19.99 -21.76 19.25
CA LEU A 101 19.56 -20.54 18.57
C LEU A 101 18.04 -20.37 18.63
N ALA A 102 17.30 -21.42 18.25
CA ALA A 102 15.84 -21.44 18.32
C ALA A 102 15.33 -21.23 19.75
N ALA A 103 15.92 -21.90 20.74
CA ALA A 103 15.57 -21.73 22.15
C ALA A 103 15.80 -20.28 22.63
N THR A 104 16.91 -19.66 22.21
CA THR A 104 17.24 -18.28 22.56
C THR A 104 16.20 -17.32 21.98
N ALA A 105 15.88 -17.45 20.68
CA ALA A 105 14.85 -16.64 20.04
C ALA A 105 13.47 -16.83 20.69
N LEU A 106 13.06 -18.08 20.94
CA LEU A 106 11.80 -18.41 21.60
C LEU A 106 11.78 -18.03 23.11
N GLY A 107 12.92 -17.68 23.70
CA GLY A 107 13.00 -17.16 25.06
C GLY A 107 12.76 -15.65 25.17
N LEU A 108 12.88 -14.91 24.07
CA LEU A 108 12.67 -13.45 24.02
C LEU A 108 11.18 -13.09 24.02
N PRO A 109 10.79 -11.84 24.33
CA PRO A 109 9.40 -11.38 24.23
C PRO A 109 8.83 -11.61 22.82
N GLN A 110 7.65 -12.24 22.73
CA GLN A 110 7.07 -12.66 21.46
C GLN A 110 5.73 -12.01 21.16
N THR A 111 5.46 -11.80 19.87
CA THR A 111 4.15 -11.38 19.35
C THR A 111 3.67 -12.38 18.32
N LEU A 112 2.44 -12.88 18.47
CA LEU A 112 1.84 -13.80 17.52
C LEU A 112 1.29 -13.04 16.30
N ARG A 113 1.80 -13.37 15.11
CA ARG A 113 1.36 -12.77 13.83
C ARG A 113 1.24 -13.87 12.78
N LYS A 114 0.07 -13.97 12.12
CA LYS A 114 -0.19 -14.97 11.06
C LYS A 114 0.19 -16.41 11.47
N SER A 115 -0.20 -16.81 12.69
CA SER A 115 0.10 -18.13 13.27
C SER A 115 1.58 -18.44 13.49
N ARG A 116 2.44 -17.42 13.52
CA ARG A 116 3.86 -17.51 13.84
C ARG A 116 4.18 -16.62 15.03
N SER A 117 5.09 -17.08 15.86
CA SER A 117 5.54 -16.32 17.01
C SER A 117 6.83 -15.60 16.66
N TYR A 118 6.78 -14.27 16.71
CA TYR A 118 7.92 -13.42 16.38
C TYR A 118 8.53 -12.87 17.66
N ALA A 119 9.79 -13.22 17.88
CA ALA A 119 10.62 -12.71 18.95
C ALA A 119 11.14 -11.30 18.62
N ARG A 120 10.92 -10.34 19.53
CA ARG A 120 11.50 -9.01 19.42
C ARG A 120 12.98 -9.07 19.77
N LEU A 121 13.84 -8.67 18.84
CA LEU A 121 15.26 -8.49 19.15
C LEU A 121 15.46 -7.15 19.85
N ALA A 122 16.04 -7.18 21.04
CA ALA A 122 16.37 -5.99 21.82
C ALA A 122 17.56 -6.28 22.74
N GLY A 123 18.33 -5.22 23.05
CA GLY A 123 19.48 -5.34 23.94
C GLY A 123 20.65 -6.13 23.31
N HIS A 124 21.77 -6.16 24.02
CA HIS A 124 22.98 -6.84 23.57
C HIS A 124 22.79 -8.31 23.16
N VAL A 125 21.87 -9.03 23.85
CA VAL A 125 21.52 -10.41 23.50
C VAL A 125 20.87 -10.48 22.11
N GLY A 126 20.01 -9.50 21.78
CA GLY A 126 19.39 -9.41 20.46
C GLY A 126 20.40 -9.17 19.35
N ASP A 127 21.41 -8.32 19.57
CA ASP A 127 22.47 -8.06 18.59
C ASP A 127 23.31 -9.30 18.31
N ALA A 128 23.78 -9.96 19.37
CA ALA A 128 24.57 -11.18 19.26
C ALA A 128 23.76 -12.30 18.56
N LEU A 129 22.47 -12.40 18.90
CA LEU A 129 21.56 -13.36 18.29
C LEU A 129 21.34 -13.06 16.79
N LEU A 130 21.13 -11.80 16.40
CA LEU A 130 20.96 -11.45 14.99
C LEU A 130 22.21 -11.80 14.17
N ALA A 131 23.39 -11.44 14.68
CA ALA A 131 24.65 -11.76 14.03
C ALA A 131 24.80 -13.26 13.81
N GLU A 132 24.55 -14.07 14.85
CA GLU A 132 24.67 -15.53 14.76
C GLU A 132 23.62 -16.14 13.82
N ILE A 133 22.38 -15.65 13.85
CA ILE A 133 21.29 -16.06 12.96
C ILE A 133 21.70 -15.83 11.49
N LEU A 134 22.22 -14.66 11.16
CA LEU A 134 22.62 -14.31 9.79
C LEU A 134 23.84 -15.10 9.30
N ASP A 135 24.74 -15.50 10.21
CA ASP A 135 25.95 -16.26 9.86
C ASP A 135 25.66 -17.76 9.67
N THR A 136 24.71 -18.31 10.42
CA THR A 136 24.56 -19.78 10.55
C THR A 136 23.27 -20.34 9.96
N THR A 137 22.26 -19.50 9.69
CA THR A 137 20.94 -19.97 9.26
C THR A 137 20.40 -19.24 8.03
N PRO A 138 19.59 -19.91 7.19
CA PRO A 138 18.84 -19.23 6.13
C PRO A 138 17.81 -18.25 6.71
N CYS A 139 18.00 -16.97 6.36
CA CYS A 139 17.19 -15.84 6.83
C CYS A 139 16.36 -15.26 5.69
N PHE A 140 15.08 -14.95 5.92
CA PHE A 140 14.22 -14.35 4.89
C PHE A 140 13.40 -13.17 5.41
N LEU A 141 13.44 -12.05 4.71
CA LEU A 141 12.60 -10.88 4.99
C LEU A 141 11.19 -11.09 4.44
N GLY A 142 10.16 -11.08 5.29
CA GLY A 142 8.76 -11.21 4.85
C GLY A 142 8.33 -12.64 4.43
N GLY A 143 9.15 -13.65 4.72
CA GLY A 143 8.85 -15.07 4.47
C GLY A 143 9.60 -15.67 3.28
N LEU A 144 9.32 -16.94 2.95
CA LEU A 144 10.11 -17.73 1.99
C LEU A 144 10.13 -17.17 0.56
N ALA A 145 9.10 -16.46 0.14
CA ALA A 145 9.04 -15.78 -1.17
C ALA A 145 9.70 -14.39 -1.16
N GLY A 146 10.20 -13.94 -0.01
CA GLY A 146 10.84 -12.64 0.16
C GLY A 146 12.35 -12.67 -0.05
N LEU A 147 13.03 -11.62 0.43
CA LEU A 147 14.48 -11.47 0.26
C LEU A 147 15.21 -12.43 1.19
N ARG A 148 16.09 -13.27 0.64
CA ARG A 148 17.00 -14.08 1.45
C ARG A 148 18.13 -13.19 1.95
N LEU A 149 18.12 -12.92 3.25
CA LEU A 149 19.08 -12.02 3.90
C LEU A 149 20.39 -12.74 4.20
N SER A 150 21.48 -12.00 4.09
CA SER A 150 22.82 -12.41 4.52
C SER A 150 23.48 -11.32 5.35
N ARG A 151 24.56 -11.65 6.06
CA ARG A 151 25.33 -10.67 6.82
C ARG A 151 26.16 -9.79 5.88
N GLY A 152 25.86 -8.50 5.88
CA GLY A 152 26.64 -7.47 5.19
C GLY A 152 27.90 -7.09 5.95
N LYS A 153 28.77 -6.31 5.30
CA LYS A 153 29.99 -5.80 5.93
C LYS A 153 29.66 -4.73 6.97
N GLY A 154 30.42 -4.71 8.07
CA GLY A 154 30.35 -3.62 9.03
C GLY A 154 30.83 -2.30 8.40
N HIS A 155 30.16 -1.20 8.74
CA HIS A 155 30.54 0.14 8.32
C HIS A 155 30.68 1.07 9.51
N GLN A 156 31.70 1.93 9.50
CA GLN A 156 31.82 3.01 10.47
C GLN A 156 30.63 3.97 10.35
N LEU A 157 29.98 4.23 11.48
CA LEU A 157 28.85 5.16 11.52
C LEU A 157 29.35 6.60 11.39
N ASN A 158 28.81 7.28 10.39
CA ASN A 158 28.89 8.72 10.23
C ASN A 158 27.51 9.33 10.43
N TRP A 159 27.48 10.54 10.96
CA TRP A 159 26.25 11.28 11.21
C TRP A 159 26.04 12.38 10.18
N GLN A 160 24.78 12.74 9.94
CA GLN A 160 24.38 13.87 9.13
C GLN A 160 23.17 14.58 9.75
N TRP A 161 23.09 15.90 9.52
CA TRP A 161 21.90 16.66 9.86
C TRP A 161 20.88 16.55 8.74
N HIS A 162 19.70 16.03 9.06
CA HIS A 162 18.55 16.02 8.18
C HIS A 162 17.63 17.19 8.52
N LEU A 163 17.43 18.09 7.56
CA LEU A 163 16.56 19.24 7.71
C LEU A 163 15.09 18.84 7.56
N GLU A 164 14.30 19.07 8.59
CA GLU A 164 12.86 18.84 8.56
C GLU A 164 12.11 20.01 7.91
N ASN A 165 10.86 19.77 7.52
CA ASN A 165 10.03 20.76 6.85
C ASN A 165 9.85 22.04 7.68
N ASP A 166 9.83 21.94 9.01
CA ASP A 166 9.67 23.07 9.93
C ASP A 166 10.96 23.87 10.18
N GLY A 167 12.07 23.45 9.56
CA GLY A 167 13.40 24.04 9.72
C GLY A 167 14.19 23.54 10.93
N SER A 168 13.62 22.64 11.74
CA SER A 168 14.38 21.88 12.71
C SER A 168 15.27 20.85 12.02
N GLN A 169 16.29 20.35 12.71
CA GLN A 169 17.24 19.39 12.15
C GLN A 169 17.37 18.18 13.07
N ARG A 170 17.23 16.98 12.53
CA ARG A 170 17.53 15.73 13.24
C ARG A 170 18.90 15.21 12.88
N LEU A 171 19.59 14.65 13.87
CA LEU A 171 20.85 13.98 13.65
C LEU A 171 20.57 12.51 13.29
N LEU A 172 20.93 12.09 12.07
CA LEU A 172 20.65 10.76 11.54
C LEU A 172 21.93 10.09 11.00
N PRO A 173 21.99 8.75 10.98
CA PRO A 173 23.03 8.01 10.26
C PRO A 173 23.12 8.43 8.79
N CYS A 174 24.33 8.69 8.31
CA CYS A 174 24.63 8.98 6.92
C CYS A 174 24.67 7.67 6.14
N LEU A 175 23.52 7.26 5.60
CA LEU A 175 23.38 6.05 4.80
C LEU A 175 22.88 6.36 3.38
N PRO A 176 23.15 5.48 2.39
CA PRO A 176 22.52 5.53 1.08
C PRO A 176 20.99 5.50 1.17
N THR A 177 20.29 6.12 0.20
CA THR A 177 18.81 6.26 0.20
C THR A 177 18.05 4.94 0.31
N ASN A 178 18.64 3.83 -0.18
CA ASN A 178 17.99 2.52 -0.19
C ASN A 178 18.28 1.69 1.06
N HIS A 179 19.02 2.25 2.03
CA HIS A 179 19.34 1.60 3.28
C HIS A 179 18.39 2.05 4.39
N ARG A 180 17.95 1.11 5.22
CA ARG A 180 17.12 1.40 6.40
C ARG A 180 17.91 1.23 7.67
N VAL A 181 17.82 2.19 8.59
CA VAL A 181 18.41 2.09 9.93
C VAL A 181 17.55 1.17 10.80
N LEU A 182 18.20 0.22 11.44
CA LEU A 182 17.61 -0.70 12.39
C LEU A 182 18.29 -0.52 13.76
N ARG A 183 17.51 -0.59 14.83
CA ARG A 183 18.03 -0.50 16.20
C ARG A 183 17.56 -1.71 17.01
N ILE A 184 18.52 -2.39 17.62
CA ILE A 184 18.30 -3.50 18.56
C ILE A 184 18.87 -3.11 19.91
N ASP A 185 20.18 -2.89 19.95
CA ASP A 185 20.92 -2.18 21.00
C ASP A 185 21.99 -1.32 20.31
N ALA A 186 22.79 -1.97 19.46
CA ALA A 186 23.56 -1.35 18.39
C ALA A 186 22.69 -0.98 17.17
N LEU A 187 23.29 -0.24 16.25
CA LEU A 187 22.68 0.14 14.98
C LEU A 187 23.10 -0.81 13.87
N TRP A 188 22.12 -1.15 13.02
CA TRP A 188 22.31 -1.97 11.84
C TRP A 188 21.71 -1.25 10.63
N TYR A 189 22.16 -1.62 9.43
CA TYR A 189 21.53 -1.20 8.18
C TYR A 189 20.94 -2.41 7.45
N LEU A 190 19.79 -2.21 6.83
CA LEU A 190 19.21 -3.14 5.85
C LEU A 190 19.43 -2.59 4.44
N ASP A 191 20.19 -3.31 3.63
CA ASP A 191 20.32 -3.10 2.19
C ASP A 191 19.29 -3.96 1.45
N GLY A 192 18.22 -3.33 0.96
CA GLY A 192 17.18 -4.01 0.21
C GLY A 192 17.59 -4.44 -1.20
N GLU A 193 18.63 -3.84 -1.79
CA GLU A 193 19.12 -4.19 -3.12
C GLU A 193 20.00 -5.43 -3.08
N ARG A 194 20.87 -5.52 -2.06
CA ARG A 194 21.79 -6.66 -1.88
C ARG A 194 21.24 -7.76 -0.98
N ALA A 195 20.09 -7.53 -0.35
CA ALA A 195 19.54 -8.40 0.68
C ALA A 195 20.55 -8.67 1.80
N GLU A 196 21.14 -7.60 2.33
CA GLU A 196 22.18 -7.66 3.37
C GLU A 196 21.75 -6.91 4.63
N LEU A 197 22.10 -7.46 5.79
CA LEU A 197 22.05 -6.79 7.07
C LEU A 197 23.47 -6.62 7.61
N GLY A 198 23.92 -5.38 7.78
CA GLY A 198 25.25 -5.09 8.29
C GLY A 198 25.24 -4.22 9.54
N HIS A 199 26.28 -4.35 10.35
CA HIS A 199 26.45 -3.59 11.58
C HIS A 199 26.97 -2.17 11.27
N LEU A 200 26.48 -1.18 12.01
CA LEU A 200 26.99 0.19 12.00
C LEU A 200 27.87 0.37 13.24
N ASP A 201 29.18 0.38 13.03
CA ASP A 201 30.18 0.51 14.07
C ASP A 201 30.10 1.92 14.69
N ALA A 202 29.58 1.99 15.91
CA ALA A 202 29.50 3.18 16.73
C ALA A 202 29.61 2.82 18.21
N PRO A 203 30.14 3.70 19.06
CA PRO A 203 29.98 3.60 20.50
C PRO A 203 28.50 3.54 20.90
N LEU A 204 28.17 2.78 21.94
CA LEU A 204 26.78 2.63 22.40
C LEU A 204 26.14 3.97 22.82
N GLU A 205 26.95 4.92 23.31
CA GLU A 205 26.46 6.27 23.63
C GLU A 205 25.93 7.03 22.40
N GLU A 206 26.44 6.73 21.20
CA GLU A 206 25.98 7.38 19.98
C GLU A 206 24.65 6.81 19.50
N THR A 207 24.31 5.56 19.84
CA THR A 207 23.01 4.99 19.45
C THR A 207 21.85 5.73 20.12
N ALA A 208 22.08 6.25 21.34
CA ALA A 208 21.15 7.10 22.05
C ALA A 208 20.96 8.49 21.40
N TRP A 209 21.84 8.91 20.48
CA TRP A 209 21.68 10.20 19.79
C TRP A 209 20.47 10.21 18.84
N LEU A 210 19.98 9.04 18.42
CA LEU A 210 18.72 8.93 17.66
C LEU A 210 17.49 9.40 18.46
N ASP A 211 17.58 9.37 19.79
CA ASP A 211 16.51 9.78 20.70
C ASP A 211 16.56 11.28 21.03
N LEU A 212 17.57 12.01 20.54
CA LEU A 212 17.66 13.46 20.76
C LEU A 212 16.50 14.18 20.07
N PRO A 213 15.92 15.20 20.73
CA PRO A 213 14.91 16.03 20.09
C PRO A 213 15.51 16.77 18.89
N PRO A 214 14.70 17.11 17.87
CA PRO A 214 15.16 17.92 16.75
C PRO A 214 15.81 19.22 17.23
N LEU A 215 16.96 19.55 16.65
CA LEU A 215 17.63 20.82 16.84
C LEU A 215 16.79 21.92 16.20
N LYS A 216 16.14 22.74 17.02
CA LYS A 216 15.39 23.89 16.52
C LYS A 216 16.32 24.88 15.80
N HIS A 217 15.79 25.57 14.79
CA HIS A 217 16.52 26.56 14.01
C HIS A 217 17.17 27.67 14.88
N GLU A 218 16.50 28.06 15.97
CA GLU A 218 16.99 29.08 16.92
C GLU A 218 18.32 28.72 17.60
N TYR A 219 18.59 27.42 17.80
CA TYR A 219 19.82 26.93 18.40
C TYR A 219 20.88 26.52 17.38
N SER A 220 20.54 26.54 16.08
CA SER A 220 21.45 26.07 15.03
C SER A 220 22.74 26.89 14.98
N GLN A 221 22.66 28.21 15.12
CA GLN A 221 23.84 29.09 15.16
C GLN A 221 24.69 28.85 16.41
N THR A 222 24.06 28.70 17.57
CA THR A 222 24.75 28.44 18.85
C THR A 222 25.50 27.11 18.79
N LEU A 223 24.85 26.04 18.34
CA LEU A 223 25.49 24.73 18.21
C LEU A 223 26.60 24.74 17.16
N ARG A 224 26.39 25.39 16.01
CA ARG A 224 27.42 25.53 14.96
C ARG A 224 28.67 26.23 15.47
N THR A 225 28.52 27.19 16.38
CA THR A 225 29.64 27.94 16.98
C THR A 225 30.33 27.11 18.07
N ALA A 226 29.58 26.37 18.89
CA ALA A 226 30.13 25.60 20.00
C ALA A 226 30.75 24.25 19.57
N LEU A 227 30.21 23.59 18.54
CA LEU A 227 30.57 22.23 18.14
C LEU A 227 32.06 22.06 17.78
N PRO A 228 32.72 22.97 17.02
CA PRO A 228 34.16 22.88 16.72
C PRO A 228 35.07 22.86 17.95
N HIS A 229 34.62 23.44 19.07
CA HIS A 229 35.38 23.53 20.32
C HIS A 229 35.06 22.40 21.31
N SER A 230 34.22 21.44 20.91
CA SER A 230 33.80 20.31 21.73
C SER A 230 34.55 19.02 21.36
N ARG A 231 34.42 17.98 22.18
CA ARG A 231 34.94 16.63 21.88
C ARG A 231 34.27 15.97 20.67
N LEU A 232 33.12 16.49 20.24
CA LEU A 232 32.31 15.95 19.14
C LEU A 232 32.64 16.56 17.78
N SER A 233 33.59 17.50 17.71
CA SER A 233 33.96 18.23 16.50
C SER A 233 34.35 17.35 15.31
N HIS A 234 34.93 16.16 15.58
CA HIS A 234 35.32 15.19 14.55
C HIS A 234 34.27 14.09 14.32
N ARG A 235 33.24 14.00 15.17
CA ARG A 235 32.18 12.97 15.06
C ARG A 235 30.90 13.50 14.44
N LEU A 236 30.55 14.78 14.67
CA LEU A 236 29.32 15.39 14.17
C LEU A 236 29.62 16.45 13.12
N PRO A 237 28.90 16.47 11.99
CA PRO A 237 28.97 17.59 11.06
C PRO A 237 28.34 18.85 11.68
N LEU A 238 28.66 20.02 11.11
CA LEU A 238 28.03 21.27 11.53
C LEU A 238 26.55 21.30 11.09
N PRO A 239 25.63 21.75 11.96
CA PRO A 239 24.24 21.95 11.57
C PRO A 239 24.12 23.10 10.57
N GLN A 240 23.10 23.04 9.72
CA GLN A 240 22.77 24.11 8.81
C GLN A 240 22.20 25.30 9.59
N VAL A 241 22.55 26.52 9.17
CA VAL A 241 21.94 27.74 9.71
C VAL A 241 21.06 28.32 8.63
N LEU A 242 19.76 28.37 8.90
CA LEU A 242 18.78 28.97 8.00
C LEU A 242 18.86 30.49 8.06
N GLY A 243 18.56 31.15 6.94
CA GLY A 243 18.49 32.61 6.86
C GLY A 243 17.31 33.20 7.66
N GLU A 244 17.17 34.52 7.59
CA GLU A 244 16.11 35.24 8.31
C GLU A 244 14.72 34.67 8.05
N MET A 245 13.93 34.60 9.13
CA MET A 245 12.54 34.16 9.09
C MET A 245 11.69 35.22 8.40
N ARG A 246 11.06 34.85 7.28
CA ARG A 246 10.15 35.74 6.54
C ARG A 246 8.72 35.35 6.86
N ARG A 247 7.92 36.32 7.29
CA ARG A 247 6.46 36.14 7.39
C ARG A 247 5.85 36.33 6.02
N ALA A 248 4.99 35.40 5.63
CA ALA A 248 4.24 35.48 4.38
C ALA A 248 2.75 35.54 4.70
N GLU A 249 2.12 36.67 4.37
CA GLU A 249 0.67 36.82 4.42
C GLU A 249 0.07 36.27 3.13
N LEU A 250 -0.12 34.96 3.10
CA LEU A 250 -0.63 34.22 1.94
C LEU A 250 -2.13 34.00 2.10
N ALA A 251 -2.90 34.24 1.04
CA ALA A 251 -4.33 33.88 1.01
C ALA A 251 -4.48 32.35 0.88
N PRO A 252 -5.35 31.71 1.68
CA PRO A 252 -5.61 30.28 1.55
C PRO A 252 -6.38 30.00 0.26
N LYS A 253 -5.89 29.05 -0.53
CA LYS A 253 -6.66 28.50 -1.65
C LYS A 253 -7.31 27.19 -1.22
N PRO A 254 -8.65 27.09 -1.16
CA PRO A 254 -9.31 25.87 -0.73
C PRO A 254 -9.17 24.77 -1.79
N VAL A 255 -8.67 23.61 -1.36
CA VAL A 255 -8.47 22.43 -2.19
C VAL A 255 -9.28 21.28 -1.61
N LEU A 256 -10.24 20.76 -2.39
CA LEU A 256 -10.98 19.55 -2.06
C LEU A 256 -10.38 18.37 -2.79
N THR A 257 -9.77 17.44 -2.05
CA THR A 257 -9.32 16.17 -2.61
C THR A 257 -10.44 15.15 -2.50
N LEU A 258 -10.89 14.60 -3.62
CA LEU A 258 -11.90 13.54 -3.67
C LEU A 258 -11.28 12.17 -3.45
N HIS A 259 -11.88 11.38 -2.58
CA HIS A 259 -11.46 10.04 -2.19
C HIS A 259 -12.63 9.07 -2.32
N ALA A 260 -12.34 7.78 -2.50
CA ALA A 260 -13.36 6.75 -2.42
C ALA A 260 -12.94 5.60 -1.50
N LEU A 261 -13.86 5.19 -0.63
CA LEU A 261 -13.73 4.00 0.20
C LEU A 261 -14.31 2.81 -0.55
N THR A 262 -13.45 1.89 -0.95
CA THR A 262 -13.80 0.72 -1.79
C THR A 262 -13.92 -0.58 -1.00
N ARG A 263 -13.40 -0.61 0.24
CA ARG A 263 -13.37 -1.82 1.08
C ARG A 263 -13.90 -1.50 2.46
N HIS A 264 -15.09 -2.03 2.77
CA HIS A 264 -15.68 -2.01 4.11
C HIS A 264 -16.71 -3.14 4.21
N ALA A 265 -16.97 -3.66 5.41
CA ALA A 265 -17.94 -4.75 5.61
C ALA A 265 -19.37 -4.39 5.16
N ARG A 266 -19.70 -3.08 5.12
CA ARG A 266 -21.01 -2.56 4.66
C ARG A 266 -21.07 -2.23 3.16
N LEU A 267 -19.94 -2.30 2.46
CA LEU A 267 -19.90 -2.04 1.02
C LEU A 267 -19.85 -3.38 0.30
N ALA A 268 -20.93 -3.71 -0.42
CA ALA A 268 -21.02 -4.96 -1.16
C ALA A 268 -20.10 -4.93 -2.39
N ALA A 269 -19.60 -6.10 -2.79
CA ALA A 269 -18.84 -6.20 -4.02
C ALA A 269 -19.70 -5.80 -5.22
N GLY A 270 -19.20 -4.88 -6.06
CA GLY A 270 -19.90 -4.39 -7.24
C GLY A 270 -20.81 -3.17 -7.02
N THR A 271 -20.98 -2.69 -5.78
CA THR A 271 -21.65 -1.39 -5.55
C THR A 271 -20.68 -0.23 -5.79
N PRO A 272 -21.16 0.95 -6.22
CA PRO A 272 -20.33 2.14 -6.29
C PRO A 272 -19.63 2.40 -4.95
N PRO A 273 -18.34 2.77 -4.95
CA PRO A 273 -17.64 3.05 -3.71
C PRO A 273 -18.19 4.30 -3.04
N LEU A 274 -18.11 4.37 -1.71
CA LEU A 274 -18.49 5.56 -0.96
C LEU A 274 -17.46 6.67 -1.23
N ALA A 275 -17.88 7.73 -1.90
CA ALA A 275 -17.05 8.88 -2.19
C ALA A 275 -17.17 9.96 -1.11
N TYR A 276 -16.04 10.54 -0.72
CA TYR A 276 -15.98 11.65 0.24
C TYR A 276 -14.90 12.65 -0.21
N ALA A 277 -14.93 13.86 0.33
CA ALA A 277 -13.88 14.85 0.08
C ALA A 277 -13.12 15.19 1.35
N ARG A 278 -11.87 15.62 1.19
CA ARG A 278 -11.05 16.18 2.28
C ARG A 278 -10.65 17.60 1.90
N LEU A 279 -10.92 18.55 2.81
CA LEU A 279 -10.59 19.95 2.61
C LEU A 279 -9.19 20.24 3.15
N ALA A 280 -8.35 20.82 2.31
CA ALA A 280 -7.08 21.42 2.67
C ALA A 280 -7.02 22.86 2.16
N PHE A 281 -6.12 23.65 2.74
CA PHE A 281 -5.84 25.02 2.31
C PHE A 281 -4.42 25.09 1.79
N ASP A 282 -4.27 25.43 0.51
CA ASP A 282 -2.98 25.65 -0.11
C ASP A 282 -2.52 27.10 0.11
N TYR A 283 -1.41 27.25 0.82
CA TYR A 283 -0.72 28.52 1.04
C TYR A 283 0.52 28.59 0.13
N ALA A 284 0.30 28.87 -1.15
CA ALA A 284 1.35 28.99 -2.18
C ALA A 284 2.29 27.77 -2.25
N GLY A 285 1.70 26.58 -2.40
CA GLY A 285 2.36 25.28 -2.52
C GLY A 285 2.33 24.42 -1.25
N GLU A 286 1.96 24.98 -0.10
CA GLU A 286 1.91 24.26 1.18
C GLU A 286 0.47 23.96 1.57
N ARG A 287 0.10 22.68 1.52
CA ARG A 287 -1.23 22.21 1.90
C ARG A 287 -1.32 22.02 3.41
N LEU A 288 -2.18 22.81 4.04
CA LEU A 288 -2.50 22.70 5.47
C LEU A 288 -3.89 22.06 5.64
N PRO A 289 -4.08 21.20 6.65
CA PRO A 289 -5.36 20.53 6.86
C PRO A 289 -6.46 21.52 7.19
N GLY A 290 -7.67 21.31 6.68
CA GLY A 290 -8.80 22.21 6.91
C GLY A 290 -9.23 22.29 8.37
N ARG A 291 -9.15 21.18 9.11
CA ARG A 291 -9.44 21.10 10.54
C ARG A 291 -8.15 20.96 11.36
N GLY A 292 -8.14 21.55 12.55
CA GLY A 292 -7.00 21.48 13.47
C GLY A 292 -5.74 22.19 12.95
N GLY A 293 -4.59 21.76 13.46
CA GLY A 293 -3.27 22.28 13.13
C GLY A 293 -2.93 23.63 13.77
N GLU A 294 -1.64 23.93 13.82
CA GLU A 294 -1.12 25.16 14.43
C GLU A 294 -1.53 26.42 13.64
N PRO A 295 -1.78 27.55 14.32
CA PRO A 295 -2.11 28.82 13.67
C PRO A 295 -0.91 29.41 12.89
N LEU A 296 0.31 29.12 13.33
CA LEU A 296 1.54 29.46 12.63
C LEU A 296 2.23 28.18 12.17
N VAL A 297 2.51 28.09 10.88
CA VAL A 297 3.19 26.95 10.29
C VAL A 297 4.51 27.40 9.67
N ARG A 298 5.60 26.80 10.10
CA ARG A 298 6.95 27.12 9.61
C ARG A 298 7.34 26.16 8.51
N ARG A 299 7.93 26.68 7.42
CA ARG A 299 8.39 25.90 6.28
C ARG A 299 9.72 26.40 5.74
N VAL A 300 10.63 25.50 5.39
CA VAL A 300 11.85 25.89 4.66
C VAL A 300 11.53 26.03 3.18
N ARG A 301 11.75 27.23 2.61
CA ARG A 301 11.63 27.51 1.17
C ARG A 301 12.87 28.23 0.66
N ASN A 302 13.49 27.69 -0.38
CA ASN A 302 14.71 28.25 -0.99
C ASN A 302 15.82 28.57 0.03
N GLY A 303 15.99 27.71 1.05
CA GLY A 303 16.98 27.92 2.13
C GLY A 303 16.60 28.94 3.19
N HIS A 304 15.40 29.54 3.11
CA HIS A 304 14.87 30.48 4.10
C HIS A 304 13.74 29.84 4.90
N LEU A 305 13.63 30.21 6.18
CA LEU A 305 12.48 29.85 6.99
C LEU A 305 11.32 30.81 6.67
N VAL A 306 10.19 30.27 6.23
CA VAL A 306 8.96 31.02 5.99
C VAL A 306 7.95 30.66 7.06
N GLU A 307 7.44 31.66 7.77
CA GLU A 307 6.36 31.51 8.73
C GLU A 307 5.04 31.88 8.05
N ILE A 308 4.19 30.89 7.86
CA ILE A 308 2.85 31.00 7.26
C ILE A 308 1.86 31.24 8.40
N VAL A 309 1.22 32.41 8.38
CA VAL A 309 0.14 32.74 9.32
C VAL A 309 -1.18 32.32 8.68
N ARG A 310 -1.88 31.36 9.30
CA ARG A 310 -3.14 30.87 8.75
C ARG A 310 -4.24 31.91 8.86
N ARG A 311 -4.90 32.23 7.75
CA ARG A 311 -6.04 33.18 7.69
C ARG A 311 -7.33 32.45 8.04
N ARG A 312 -7.49 32.13 9.33
CA ARG A 312 -8.60 31.29 9.85
C ARG A 312 -10.00 31.77 9.49
N ALA A 313 -10.21 33.08 9.36
CA ALA A 313 -11.51 33.62 8.95
C ALA A 313 -11.90 33.21 7.52
N GLU A 314 -10.96 33.22 6.57
CA GLU A 314 -11.19 32.75 5.20
C GLU A 314 -11.33 31.23 5.14
N GLU A 315 -10.54 30.50 5.93
CA GLU A 315 -10.68 29.05 6.05
C GLU A 315 -12.09 28.66 6.51
N LEU A 316 -12.60 29.35 7.54
CA LEU A 316 -13.95 29.13 8.04
C LEU A 316 -15.02 29.48 6.99
N SER A 317 -14.84 30.59 6.27
CA SER A 317 -15.76 30.99 5.20
C SER A 317 -15.87 29.92 4.10
N ALA A 318 -14.76 29.27 3.75
CA ALA A 318 -14.76 28.15 2.81
C ALA A 318 -15.47 26.93 3.39
N MET A 319 -15.30 26.60 4.67
CA MET A 319 -16.05 25.50 5.31
C MET A 319 -17.57 25.76 5.28
N GLU A 320 -17.99 26.99 5.57
CA GLU A 320 -19.40 27.38 5.47
C GLU A 320 -19.92 27.31 4.02
N GLN A 321 -19.09 27.57 3.00
CA GLN A 321 -19.46 27.37 1.59
C GLN A 321 -19.74 25.89 1.30
N LEU A 322 -19.00 24.95 1.89
CA LEU A 322 -19.28 23.52 1.75
C LEU A 322 -20.61 23.14 2.41
N GLU A 323 -20.90 23.68 3.58
CA GLU A 323 -22.19 23.48 4.26
C GLU A 323 -23.34 24.03 3.41
N ARG A 324 -23.20 25.23 2.84
CA ARG A 324 -24.15 25.81 1.87
C ARG A 324 -24.24 25.01 0.56
N ALA A 325 -23.22 24.23 0.23
CA ALA A 325 -23.24 23.28 -0.88
C ALA A 325 -23.97 21.96 -0.53
N GLY A 326 -24.41 21.80 0.72
CA GLY A 326 -25.13 20.63 1.20
C GLY A 326 -24.21 19.50 1.67
N LEU A 327 -22.97 19.82 2.03
CA LEU A 327 -22.00 18.88 2.59
C LEU A 327 -21.94 19.04 4.12
N THR A 328 -21.66 17.95 4.81
CA THR A 328 -21.47 17.93 6.27
C THR A 328 -20.16 17.22 6.62
N PRO A 329 -19.50 17.59 7.73
CA PRO A 329 -18.40 16.81 8.28
C PRO A 329 -18.85 15.36 8.53
N GLY A 330 -17.96 14.39 8.34
CA GLY A 330 -18.27 12.97 8.46
C GLY A 330 -18.87 12.60 9.81
N VAL A 331 -18.37 13.20 10.89
CA VAL A 331 -18.86 13.02 12.26
C VAL A 331 -20.30 13.49 12.47
N ASP A 332 -20.77 14.43 11.67
CA ASP A 332 -22.10 15.05 11.76
C ASP A 332 -23.03 14.60 10.60
N THR A 333 -22.58 13.68 9.75
CA THR A 333 -23.29 13.31 8.53
C THR A 333 -24.47 12.39 8.84
N GLU A 334 -25.69 12.90 8.66
CA GLU A 334 -26.91 12.09 8.78
C GLU A 334 -26.92 10.93 7.76
N GLY A 335 -27.34 9.76 8.24
CA GLY A 335 -27.44 8.54 7.42
C GLY A 335 -26.11 7.85 7.13
N LEU A 336 -25.05 8.25 7.83
CA LEU A 336 -23.77 7.55 7.89
C LEU A 336 -23.73 6.61 9.12
N PRO A 337 -23.59 5.29 8.93
CA PRO A 337 -23.40 4.34 10.04
C PRO A 337 -22.13 4.66 10.84
N TRP A 338 -22.21 4.52 12.17
CA TRP A 338 -21.14 4.89 13.11
C TRP A 338 -19.82 4.18 12.83
N ASP A 339 -19.84 2.88 12.52
CA ASP A 339 -18.65 2.09 12.23
C ASP A 339 -17.99 2.52 10.91
N LEU A 340 -18.77 3.08 9.98
CA LEU A 340 -18.23 3.67 8.76
C LEU A 340 -17.60 5.03 9.06
N ALA A 341 -18.21 5.84 9.92
CA ALA A 341 -17.65 7.11 10.37
C ALA A 341 -16.27 6.91 11.04
N ASP A 342 -16.11 5.87 11.86
CA ASP A 342 -14.83 5.53 12.51
C ASP A 342 -13.72 5.13 11.51
N THR A 343 -14.09 4.67 10.31
CA THR A 343 -13.11 4.32 9.27
C THR A 343 -12.71 5.50 8.39
N LEU A 344 -13.47 6.59 8.41
CA LEU A 344 -13.18 7.77 7.61
C LEU A 344 -12.23 8.71 8.36
N PRO A 345 -11.40 9.48 7.64
CA PRO A 345 -10.64 10.57 8.24
C PRO A 345 -11.56 11.59 8.93
N GLU A 346 -11.11 12.16 10.07
CA GLU A 346 -11.89 13.15 10.83
C GLU A 346 -12.23 14.44 10.04
N ASP A 347 -11.49 14.71 8.97
CA ASP A 347 -11.66 15.85 8.08
C ASP A 347 -12.45 15.50 6.79
N ALA A 348 -13.14 14.36 6.77
CA ALA A 348 -14.00 13.95 5.67
C ALA A 348 -15.28 14.80 5.58
N TRP A 349 -15.68 15.13 4.36
CA TRP A 349 -16.93 15.80 4.01
C TRP A 349 -17.79 14.88 3.14
N LEU A 350 -19.08 14.81 3.43
CA LEU A 350 -20.03 13.94 2.75
C LEU A 350 -21.37 14.65 2.53
N PHE A 351 -22.18 14.12 1.62
CA PHE A 351 -23.61 14.47 1.55
C PHE A 351 -24.38 13.73 2.64
N PRO A 352 -25.23 14.42 3.42
CA PRO A 352 -26.17 13.73 4.30
C PRO A 352 -27.22 12.99 3.47
N GLY A 353 -27.74 11.89 4.00
CA GLY A 353 -28.79 11.11 3.36
C GLY A 353 -29.86 10.69 4.36
N LYS A 354 -31.10 10.58 3.89
CA LYS A 354 -32.24 10.24 4.74
C LYS A 354 -32.20 8.76 5.15
N GLY A 355 -32.48 8.49 6.42
CA GLY A 355 -32.53 7.13 6.95
C GLY A 355 -31.16 6.54 7.28
N TYR A 356 -31.14 5.31 7.80
CA TYR A 356 -29.96 4.73 8.46
C TYR A 356 -28.71 4.58 7.56
N ALA A 357 -28.89 4.36 6.26
CA ALA A 357 -27.80 4.21 5.29
C ALA A 357 -27.90 5.19 4.11
N GLY A 358 -28.71 6.25 4.25
CA GLY A 358 -28.95 7.18 3.15
C GLY A 358 -27.67 7.83 2.62
N ALA A 359 -26.69 8.09 3.49
CA ALA A 359 -25.41 8.66 3.07
C ALA A 359 -24.62 7.70 2.16
N LEU A 360 -24.74 6.37 2.34
CA LEU A 360 -24.04 5.40 1.48
C LEU A 360 -24.56 5.45 0.04
N GLU A 361 -25.87 5.61 -0.11
CA GLU A 361 -26.53 5.63 -1.41
C GLU A 361 -26.26 6.92 -2.17
N VAL A 362 -26.21 8.05 -1.46
CA VAL A 362 -26.06 9.35 -2.10
C VAL A 362 -24.61 9.70 -2.43
N ASN A 363 -23.64 9.27 -1.64
CA ASN A 363 -22.23 9.63 -1.80
C ASN A 363 -21.54 8.80 -2.90
N THR A 364 -22.05 8.89 -4.12
CA THR A 364 -21.44 8.26 -5.30
C THR A 364 -20.40 9.18 -5.95
N PRO A 365 -19.36 8.63 -6.62
CA PRO A 365 -18.41 9.42 -7.40
C PRO A 365 -19.10 10.35 -8.42
N ALA A 366 -20.19 9.89 -9.04
CA ALA A 366 -20.96 10.67 -10.01
C ALA A 366 -21.63 11.91 -9.37
N ARG A 367 -22.17 11.78 -8.14
CA ARG A 367 -22.78 12.92 -7.44
C ARG A 367 -21.73 13.99 -7.10
N TRP A 368 -20.52 13.60 -6.70
CA TRP A 368 -19.43 14.54 -6.47
C TRP A 368 -19.03 15.30 -7.74
N LEU A 369 -19.00 14.63 -8.90
CA LEU A 369 -18.77 15.30 -10.18
C LEU A 369 -19.88 16.27 -10.57
N ALA A 370 -21.14 15.97 -10.22
CA ALA A 370 -22.24 16.90 -10.43
C ALA A 370 -22.10 18.18 -9.58
N LEU A 371 -21.44 18.10 -8.42
CA LEU A 371 -21.18 19.26 -7.54
C LEU A 371 -19.96 20.08 -7.98
N ARG A 372 -19.05 19.52 -8.79
CA ARG A 372 -17.79 20.18 -9.23
C ARG A 372 -18.00 21.61 -9.76
N PRO A 373 -18.90 21.90 -10.71
CA PRO A 373 -19.03 23.25 -11.27
C PRO A 373 -19.40 24.29 -10.20
N LYS A 374 -20.25 23.92 -9.24
CA LYS A 374 -20.64 24.80 -8.13
C LYS A 374 -19.45 25.09 -7.21
N LEU A 375 -18.63 24.09 -6.92
CA LEU A 375 -17.43 24.26 -6.07
C LEU A 375 -16.36 25.10 -6.77
N GLU A 376 -16.11 24.86 -8.06
CA GLU A 376 -15.17 25.66 -8.84
C GLU A 376 -15.59 27.13 -8.93
N ALA A 377 -16.89 27.40 -9.11
CA ALA A 377 -17.44 28.76 -9.10
C ALA A 377 -17.25 29.47 -7.75
N GLU A 378 -17.24 28.74 -6.64
CA GLU A 378 -16.95 29.24 -5.29
C GLU A 378 -15.44 29.34 -5.00
N GLY A 379 -14.58 29.01 -5.96
CA GLY A 379 -13.12 29.14 -5.86
C GLY A 379 -12.39 27.92 -5.31
N PHE A 380 -13.07 26.78 -5.17
CA PHE A 380 -12.42 25.52 -4.79
C PHE A 380 -11.65 24.92 -5.96
N VAL A 381 -10.48 24.38 -5.67
CA VAL A 381 -9.77 23.47 -6.58
C VAL A 381 -10.08 22.04 -6.21
N LEU A 382 -10.39 21.21 -7.20
CA LEU A 382 -10.65 19.80 -7.00
C LEU A 382 -9.44 18.97 -7.40
N ASP A 383 -8.95 18.19 -6.44
CA ASP A 383 -7.94 17.16 -6.64
C ASP A 383 -8.59 15.77 -6.53
N TYR A 384 -7.94 14.75 -7.10
CA TYR A 384 -8.43 13.38 -7.11
C TYR A 384 -7.40 12.44 -6.50
N ALA A 385 -7.77 11.73 -5.44
CA ALA A 385 -6.87 10.78 -4.80
C ALA A 385 -6.71 9.50 -5.65
N PRO A 386 -5.61 8.74 -5.45
CA PRO A 386 -5.45 7.41 -6.05
C PRO A 386 -6.61 6.44 -5.81
N SER A 387 -7.34 6.61 -4.69
CA SER A 387 -8.49 5.78 -4.32
C SER A 387 -9.78 6.14 -5.04
N PHE A 388 -9.90 7.36 -5.58
CA PHE A 388 -11.08 7.79 -6.30
C PHE A 388 -11.06 7.21 -7.73
N PRO A 389 -12.19 6.71 -8.27
CA PRO A 389 -12.18 5.85 -9.45
C PRO A 389 -11.75 6.53 -10.75
N PHE A 390 -11.85 7.86 -10.83
CA PHE A 390 -11.49 8.59 -12.04
C PHE A 390 -11.04 10.03 -11.77
N GLU A 391 -10.30 10.61 -12.70
CA GLU A 391 -9.84 11.99 -12.67
C GLU A 391 -10.46 12.74 -13.84
N VAL A 392 -10.81 14.00 -13.64
CA VAL A 392 -11.36 14.83 -14.71
C VAL A 392 -10.27 15.75 -15.23
N LEU A 393 -9.96 15.61 -16.51
CA LEU A 393 -8.98 16.42 -17.20
C LEU A 393 -9.52 17.82 -17.45
N GLU A 394 -8.65 18.81 -17.24
CA GLU A 394 -8.93 20.21 -17.56
C GLU A 394 -8.55 20.52 -19.02
N GLY A 395 -9.33 21.41 -19.63
CA GLY A 395 -9.00 22.00 -20.93
C GLY A 395 -10.14 21.93 -21.95
N PRO A 396 -10.05 22.74 -23.02
CA PRO A 396 -11.04 22.73 -24.09
C PRO A 396 -10.95 21.44 -24.88
N VAL A 397 -12.11 20.82 -25.10
CA VAL A 397 -12.24 19.60 -25.88
C VAL A 397 -12.36 19.96 -27.36
N ARG A 398 -11.55 19.33 -28.22
CA ARG A 398 -11.69 19.46 -29.67
C ARG A 398 -12.54 18.32 -30.20
N TRP A 399 -13.66 18.66 -30.81
CA TRP A 399 -14.55 17.67 -31.42
C TRP A 399 -14.05 17.25 -32.79
N TYR A 400 -14.26 15.98 -33.14
CA TYR A 400 -14.16 15.49 -34.52
C TYR A 400 -15.36 14.62 -34.86
N GLY A 401 -15.72 14.61 -36.14
CA GLY A 401 -16.71 13.71 -36.72
C GLY A 401 -16.19 13.20 -38.06
N ASN A 402 -16.28 11.90 -38.30
CA ASN A 402 -15.93 11.27 -39.56
C ASN A 402 -17.06 10.33 -39.99
N ALA A 403 -17.48 10.42 -41.24
CA ALA A 403 -18.46 9.52 -41.83
C ALA A 403 -17.86 8.96 -43.11
N VAL A 404 -17.64 7.65 -43.17
CA VAL A 404 -17.06 6.96 -44.32
C VAL A 404 -18.13 6.05 -44.90
N GLU A 405 -18.38 6.15 -46.21
CA GLU A 405 -19.29 5.26 -46.90
C GLU A 405 -18.61 3.90 -47.13
N ASP A 406 -19.28 2.82 -46.72
CA ASP A 406 -18.87 1.47 -47.07
C ASP A 406 -19.42 1.15 -48.47
N THR A 407 -18.50 1.07 -49.43
CA THR A 407 -18.82 0.85 -50.85
C THR A 407 -19.44 -0.51 -51.13
N ASP A 408 -19.32 -1.48 -50.21
CA ASP A 408 -19.76 -2.85 -50.44
C ASP A 408 -21.18 -3.13 -49.90
N ASP A 409 -21.60 -2.48 -48.81
CA ASP A 409 -22.86 -2.81 -48.09
C ASP A 409 -23.90 -1.68 -48.04
N HIS A 410 -23.68 -0.56 -48.74
CA HIS A 410 -24.53 0.65 -48.64
C HIS A 410 -24.71 1.15 -47.19
N ALA A 411 -23.75 0.83 -46.33
CA ALA A 411 -23.65 1.31 -44.96
C ALA A 411 -22.71 2.52 -44.88
N PHE A 412 -22.73 3.24 -43.76
CA PHE A 412 -21.71 4.25 -43.46
C PHE A 412 -21.17 4.01 -42.06
N ASP A 413 -19.85 4.09 -41.92
CA ASP A 413 -19.18 4.10 -40.64
C ASP A 413 -19.13 5.53 -40.11
N LEU A 414 -19.85 5.78 -39.02
CA LEU A 414 -19.84 7.06 -38.32
C LEU A 414 -18.99 6.98 -37.07
N GLU A 415 -18.06 7.91 -36.95
CA GLU A 415 -17.28 8.15 -35.74
C GLU A 415 -17.51 9.59 -35.27
N ILE A 416 -17.93 9.74 -34.02
CA ILE A 416 -18.00 11.03 -33.33
C ILE A 416 -17.16 10.91 -32.07
N GLY A 417 -16.24 11.84 -31.89
CA GLY A 417 -15.28 11.74 -30.81
C GLY A 417 -14.65 13.06 -30.44
N ILE A 418 -13.69 12.96 -29.52
CA ILE A 418 -12.93 14.09 -28.99
C ILE A 418 -11.44 13.85 -29.18
N GLU A 419 -10.69 14.92 -29.42
CA GLU A 419 -9.24 14.91 -29.45
C GLU A 419 -8.71 15.45 -28.12
N VAL A 420 -7.96 14.60 -27.42
CA VAL A 420 -7.36 14.87 -26.12
C VAL A 420 -5.87 14.54 -26.23
N GLU A 421 -4.99 15.48 -25.87
CA GLU A 421 -3.52 15.29 -25.96
C GLU A 421 -3.03 14.84 -27.37
N GLY A 422 -3.72 15.28 -28.43
CA GLY A 422 -3.40 14.91 -29.82
C GLY A 422 -3.85 13.50 -30.23
N LYS A 423 -4.59 12.79 -29.38
CA LYS A 423 -5.17 11.47 -29.67
C LYS A 423 -6.68 11.56 -29.84
N ARG A 424 -7.22 10.85 -30.84
CA ARG A 424 -8.66 10.76 -31.11
C ARG A 424 -9.30 9.67 -30.26
N HIS A 425 -10.38 10.01 -29.57
CA HIS A 425 -11.17 9.10 -28.75
C HIS A 425 -12.61 9.05 -29.29
N ASN A 426 -13.03 7.89 -29.81
CA ASN A 426 -14.40 7.67 -30.28
C ASN A 426 -15.35 7.58 -29.08
N LEU A 427 -16.34 8.47 -29.03
CA LEU A 427 -17.27 8.56 -27.90
C LEU A 427 -18.56 7.76 -28.13
N LEU A 428 -18.88 7.34 -29.35
CA LEU A 428 -20.15 6.68 -29.66
C LEU A 428 -20.42 5.43 -28.80
N PRO A 429 -19.46 4.51 -28.56
CA PRO A 429 -19.69 3.37 -27.69
C PRO A 429 -20.02 3.78 -26.24
N ALA A 430 -19.31 4.79 -25.72
CA ALA A 430 -19.52 5.30 -24.37
C ALA A 430 -20.86 6.04 -24.24
N VAL A 431 -21.27 6.79 -25.27
CA VAL A 431 -22.57 7.46 -25.34
C VAL A 431 -23.69 6.42 -25.39
N ALA A 432 -23.57 5.38 -26.21
CA ALA A 432 -24.55 4.30 -26.29
C ALA A 432 -24.74 3.60 -24.94
N GLN A 433 -23.63 3.31 -24.24
CA GLN A 433 -23.68 2.74 -22.90
C GLN A 433 -24.32 3.71 -21.89
N ALA A 434 -23.94 4.99 -21.91
CA ALA A 434 -24.51 5.99 -21.01
C ALA A 434 -26.02 6.21 -21.22
N LEU A 435 -26.51 6.07 -22.46
CA LEU A 435 -27.94 6.06 -22.79
C LEU A 435 -28.64 4.82 -22.23
N ALA A 436 -28.02 3.64 -22.38
CA ALA A 436 -28.56 2.38 -21.85
C ALA A 436 -28.64 2.38 -20.32
N ASP A 437 -27.65 2.98 -19.64
CA ASP A 437 -27.58 3.09 -18.19
C ASP A 437 -28.37 4.29 -17.63
N HIS A 438 -29.13 5.01 -18.48
CA HIS A 438 -29.88 6.21 -18.12
C HIS A 438 -29.05 7.34 -17.48
N GLN A 439 -27.74 7.36 -17.74
CA GLN A 439 -26.81 8.40 -17.30
C GLN A 439 -26.83 9.62 -18.23
N LEU A 440 -27.33 9.44 -19.46
CA LEU A 440 -27.47 10.47 -20.47
C LEU A 440 -28.86 10.37 -21.10
N ASN A 441 -29.44 11.51 -21.47
CA ASN A 441 -30.70 11.60 -22.22
C ASN A 441 -30.45 12.36 -23.53
N LEU A 442 -31.02 11.87 -24.64
CA LEU A 442 -30.94 12.54 -25.96
C LEU A 442 -31.69 13.87 -25.98
N SER A 443 -32.70 14.01 -25.14
CA SER A 443 -33.45 15.25 -24.93
C SER A 443 -33.09 15.89 -23.58
N PRO A 444 -33.06 17.23 -23.48
CA PRO A 444 -32.86 17.92 -22.21
C PRO A 444 -33.96 17.55 -21.21
N VAL A 445 -33.58 17.36 -19.94
CA VAL A 445 -34.54 17.16 -18.85
C VAL A 445 -35.06 18.50 -18.31
N PRO A 446 -36.24 18.56 -17.67
CA PRO A 446 -36.73 19.79 -17.06
C PRO A 446 -35.72 20.36 -16.05
N ASN A 447 -35.44 21.67 -16.15
CA ASN A 447 -34.46 22.41 -15.32
C ASN A 447 -32.98 22.01 -15.50
N GLU A 448 -32.61 21.39 -16.63
CA GLU A 448 -31.20 21.19 -16.96
C GLU A 448 -30.51 22.53 -17.27
N PRO A 449 -29.37 22.85 -16.63
CA PRO A 449 -28.67 24.11 -16.88
C PRO A 449 -28.00 24.11 -18.27
N GLU A 450 -27.86 25.27 -18.91
CA GLU A 450 -27.31 25.37 -20.27
C GLU A 450 -25.86 24.88 -20.39
N ASP A 451 -25.11 24.94 -19.30
CA ASP A 451 -23.73 24.49 -19.17
C ASP A 451 -23.61 23.06 -18.61
N ALA A 452 -24.69 22.26 -18.66
CA ALA A 452 -24.66 20.88 -18.20
C ALA A 452 -23.61 20.04 -18.95
N VAL A 453 -22.85 19.26 -18.17
CA VAL A 453 -21.70 18.48 -18.64
C VAL A 453 -21.94 17.00 -18.39
N TRP A 454 -21.60 16.18 -19.40
CA TRP A 454 -21.37 14.76 -19.26
C TRP A 454 -19.88 14.46 -19.24
N TYR A 455 -19.43 13.61 -18.31
CA TYR A 455 -18.02 13.29 -18.14
C TYR A 455 -17.65 12.06 -18.97
N ALA A 456 -17.22 12.29 -20.20
CA ALA A 456 -16.90 11.26 -21.17
C ALA A 456 -15.62 10.48 -20.79
N PRO A 457 -15.62 9.14 -20.87
CA PRO A 457 -14.43 8.33 -20.62
C PRO A 457 -13.40 8.46 -21.75
N VAL A 458 -12.16 8.78 -21.37
CA VAL A 458 -11.00 8.79 -22.27
C VAL A 458 -10.24 7.47 -22.17
N ASP A 459 -10.09 6.97 -20.93
CA ASP A 459 -9.57 5.65 -20.59
C ASP A 459 -10.19 5.17 -19.26
N GLU A 460 -9.62 4.14 -18.64
CA GLU A 460 -10.12 3.57 -17.38
C GLU A 460 -10.33 4.62 -16.29
N ARG A 461 -9.38 5.57 -16.13
CA ARG A 461 -9.35 6.54 -15.03
C ARG A 461 -9.65 7.95 -15.49
N ARG A 462 -9.33 8.36 -16.71
CA ARG A 462 -9.49 9.76 -17.14
C ARG A 462 -10.87 10.01 -17.73
N ARG A 463 -11.46 11.13 -17.34
CA ARG A 463 -12.74 11.65 -17.84
C ARG A 463 -12.53 13.06 -18.36
N VAL A 464 -13.32 13.44 -19.36
CA VAL A 464 -13.30 14.80 -19.92
C VAL A 464 -14.69 15.41 -19.85
N PRO A 465 -14.82 16.67 -19.38
CA PRO A 465 -16.10 17.35 -19.36
C PRO A 465 -16.55 17.68 -20.79
N VAL A 466 -17.65 17.08 -21.21
CA VAL A 466 -18.28 17.31 -22.52
C VAL A 466 -19.62 18.01 -22.33
N ARG A 467 -19.82 19.17 -22.96
CA ARG A 467 -21.11 19.88 -22.86
C ARG A 467 -22.21 19.08 -23.52
N LEU A 468 -23.29 18.81 -22.79
CA LEU A 468 -24.43 18.05 -23.28
C LEU A 468 -25.10 18.72 -24.48
N LYS A 469 -25.14 20.06 -24.51
CA LYS A 469 -25.66 20.83 -25.64
C LYS A 469 -24.91 20.56 -26.95
N GLU A 470 -23.58 20.53 -26.88
CA GLU A 470 -22.71 20.26 -28.05
C GLU A 470 -22.85 18.80 -28.49
N LEU A 471 -22.80 17.86 -27.55
CA LEU A 471 -22.95 16.43 -27.81
C LEU A 471 -24.31 16.11 -28.46
N ARG A 472 -25.41 16.64 -27.91
CA ARG A 472 -26.75 16.45 -28.49
C ARG A 472 -26.89 17.10 -29.86
N GLY A 473 -26.27 18.26 -30.08
CA GLY A 473 -26.22 18.89 -31.39
C GLY A 473 -25.57 18.00 -32.45
N LEU A 474 -24.50 17.29 -32.10
CA LEU A 474 -23.83 16.34 -32.99
C LEU A 474 -24.63 15.05 -33.21
N LEU A 475 -25.38 14.60 -32.21
CA LEU A 475 -26.21 13.39 -32.28
C LEU A 475 -27.61 13.62 -32.89
N ALA A 476 -28.07 14.88 -32.98
CA ALA A 476 -29.42 15.21 -33.43
C ALA A 476 -29.81 14.59 -34.79
N PRO A 477 -28.94 14.57 -35.82
CA PRO A 477 -29.27 13.92 -37.10
C PRO A 477 -29.55 12.42 -36.97
N LEU A 478 -28.83 11.73 -36.07
CA LEU A 478 -29.03 10.31 -35.80
C LEU A 478 -30.34 10.06 -35.05
N ALA A 479 -30.61 10.89 -34.03
CA ALA A 479 -31.84 10.81 -33.26
C ALA A 479 -33.07 11.02 -34.16
N GLU A 480 -33.05 12.03 -35.03
CA GLU A 480 -34.14 12.30 -35.98
C GLU A 480 -34.40 11.09 -36.91
N TYR A 481 -33.33 10.46 -37.41
CA TYR A 481 -33.45 9.28 -38.27
C TYR A 481 -34.06 8.08 -37.55
N LEU A 482 -33.68 7.83 -36.30
CA LEU A 482 -34.22 6.73 -35.48
C LEU A 482 -35.69 6.96 -35.10
N GLU A 483 -36.10 8.20 -34.83
CA GLU A 483 -37.47 8.54 -34.45
C GLU A 483 -38.43 8.59 -35.65
N ARG A 484 -37.94 8.97 -36.84
CA ARG A 484 -38.74 9.10 -38.07
C ARG A 484 -38.03 8.44 -39.25
N PRO A 485 -38.01 7.09 -39.32
CA PRO A 485 -37.44 6.41 -40.47
C PRO A 485 -38.17 6.86 -41.73
N ARG A 486 -37.46 7.55 -42.64
CA ARG A 486 -38.02 7.95 -43.93
C ARG A 486 -38.44 6.68 -44.67
N LYS A 487 -39.74 6.53 -44.96
CA LYS A 487 -40.22 5.51 -45.89
C LYS A 487 -39.45 5.66 -47.20
N LYS A 488 -38.75 4.60 -47.63
CA LYS A 488 -38.06 4.51 -48.93
C LYS A 488 -38.89 5.23 -49.99
N THR A 489 -38.35 6.33 -50.52
CA THR A 489 -38.91 6.93 -51.73
C THR A 489 -38.66 5.93 -52.86
N PRO A 490 -39.67 5.48 -53.62
CA PRO A 490 -39.41 4.65 -54.77
C PRO A 490 -38.57 5.45 -55.76
N SER A 491 -37.49 4.84 -56.23
CA SER A 491 -36.63 5.28 -57.32
C SER A 491 -37.46 5.96 -58.42
N ALA A 492 -37.31 7.27 -58.58
CA ALA A 492 -37.92 8.00 -59.67
C ALA A 492 -37.37 7.49 -61.01
N ALA A 493 -38.30 7.06 -61.86
CA ALA A 493 -38.06 6.58 -63.20
C ALA A 493 -37.18 7.55 -64.00
N ARG A 494 -36.16 6.98 -64.67
CA ARG A 494 -35.53 7.59 -65.85
C ARG A 494 -36.62 7.90 -66.88
N ALA A 495 -36.94 9.19 -67.04
CA ALA A 495 -37.64 9.71 -68.20
C ALA A 495 -36.85 10.91 -68.74
N GLY A 496 -36.21 10.68 -69.89
CA GLY A 496 -35.53 11.68 -70.72
C GLY A 496 -34.81 10.91 -71.82
N GLY A 497 -35.13 11.04 -73.11
CA GLY A 497 -36.09 11.88 -73.80
C GLY A 497 -35.94 11.67 -75.30
N ALA A 498 -36.66 12.49 -76.06
CA ALA A 498 -36.51 12.77 -77.50
C ALA A 498 -37.24 11.87 -78.50
N SER A 499 -38.45 12.35 -78.81
CA SER A 499 -39.15 12.29 -80.09
C SER A 499 -38.23 12.67 -81.28
N GLY A 500 -38.33 11.89 -82.36
CA GLY A 500 -37.90 12.24 -83.71
C GLY A 500 -38.75 11.47 -84.71
N ARG A 501 -39.76 12.14 -85.28
CA ARG A 501 -40.69 11.59 -86.27
C ARG A 501 -40.27 12.02 -87.67
N THR A 502 -40.65 11.17 -88.64
CA THR A 502 -40.84 11.38 -90.08
C THR A 502 -39.70 11.20 -91.09
N ARG A 503 -39.96 10.15 -91.91
CA ARG A 503 -39.56 9.77 -93.27
C ARG A 503 -38.21 9.10 -93.50
#